data_AF-A0A955HL46-F1
#
_entry.id   AF-A0A955HL46-F1
#
_cell.length_a   1.000
_cell.length_b   1.000
_cell.length_c   1.000
_cell.angle_alpha   90.00
_cell.angle_beta   90.00
_cell.angle_gamma   90.00
#
_symmetry.space_group_name_H-M   'P 1'
#
loop_
_entity.id
_entity.type
_entity.pdbx_description
1 polymer ?
#
loop_
_entity_poly.entity_id
_entity_poly.type
_entity_poly.pdbx_seq_one_letter_code
_entity_poly.pdbx_strand_id
1 'polypeptide(L)'
;MWAHLTDISRQLIWHGHKLSPGEWKDVISAGLKKQKVVPNIDGDGFVVLGARTSKMSIKEMANMIELCIAFGTQQGVKFSAPKWMEDQHKESF
;
A
#
# COMPACT_ATOMS: atom_id res chain seq x y z
N MET A 1 -7.43 4.18 -1.74
CA MET A 1 -6.06 3.74 -1.39
C MET A 1 -6.06 2.53 -0.46
N TRP A 2 -6.61 2.64 0.76
CA TRP A 2 -6.62 1.54 1.74
C TRP A 2 -7.34 0.26 1.27
N ALA A 3 -8.37 0.37 0.45
CA ALA A 3 -9.01 -0.78 -0.19
C ALA A 3 -8.01 -1.62 -1.01
N HIS A 4 -7.24 -0.99 -1.91
CA HIS A 4 -6.20 -1.64 -2.70
C HIS A 4 -5.15 -2.32 -1.82
N LEU A 5 -4.66 -1.65 -0.77
CA LEU A 5 -3.69 -2.26 0.16
C LEU A 5 -4.27 -3.45 0.92
N THR A 6 -5.57 -3.40 1.25
CA THR A 6 -6.26 -4.50 1.92
C THR A 6 -6.40 -5.71 0.98
N ASP A 7 -6.72 -5.47 -0.29
CA ASP A 7 -6.79 -6.52 -1.29
C ASP A 7 -5.43 -7.19 -1.52
N ILE A 8 -4.36 -6.38 -1.63
CA ILE A 8 -2.98 -6.89 -1.70
C ILE A 8 -2.64 -7.70 -0.45
N SER A 9 -2.89 -7.14 0.75
CA SER A 9 -2.61 -7.80 2.02
C SER A 9 -3.29 -9.15 2.14
N ARG A 10 -4.56 -9.26 1.73
CA ARG A 10 -5.32 -10.51 1.77
C ARG A 10 -4.81 -11.56 0.79
N GLN A 11 -4.34 -11.13 -0.39
CA GLN A 11 -4.05 -12.04 -1.50
C GLN A 11 -2.58 -12.46 -1.59
N LEU A 12 -1.63 -11.61 -1.18
CA LEU A 12 -0.21 -11.88 -1.37
C LEU A 12 0.49 -12.41 -0.12
N ILE A 13 1.46 -13.29 -0.34
CA ILE A 13 2.54 -13.62 0.60
C ILE A 13 3.83 -13.12 -0.04
N TRP A 14 4.49 -12.16 0.59
CA TRP A 14 5.67 -11.47 0.04
C TRP A 14 6.94 -12.05 0.62
N HIS A 15 7.73 -12.77 -0.20
CA HIS A 15 8.96 -13.45 0.24
C HIS A 15 8.79 -14.25 1.55
N GLY A 16 7.68 -14.98 1.68
CA GLY A 16 7.37 -15.78 2.87
C GLY A 16 6.67 -15.01 4.01
N HIS A 17 6.47 -13.70 3.88
CA HIS A 17 5.83 -12.86 4.89
C HIS A 17 4.42 -12.45 4.48
N LYS A 18 3.46 -12.62 5.40
CA LYS A 18 2.13 -12.03 5.27
C LYS A 18 2.15 -10.64 5.89
N LEU A 19 2.04 -9.63 5.05
CA LEU A 19 2.07 -8.22 5.49
C LEU A 19 0.65 -7.68 5.65
N SER A 20 0.44 -6.89 6.70
CA SER A 20 -0.75 -6.10 6.93
C SER A 20 -0.89 -4.97 5.90
N PRO A 21 -2.08 -4.34 5.75
CA PRO A 21 -2.24 -3.19 4.86
C PRO A 21 -1.31 -2.03 5.22
N GLY A 22 -1.01 -1.84 6.51
CA GLY A 22 -0.09 -0.82 7.00
C GLY A 22 1.35 -1.07 6.53
N GLU A 23 1.83 -2.30 6.63
CA GLU A 23 3.17 -2.66 6.16
C GLU A 23 3.26 -2.58 4.63
N TRP A 24 2.21 -2.96 3.91
CA TRP A 24 2.16 -2.75 2.45
C TRP A 24 2.21 -1.27 2.06
N LYS A 25 1.59 -0.38 2.84
CA LYS A 25 1.74 1.07 2.63
C LYS A 25 3.21 1.47 2.71
N ASP A 26 3.95 0.95 3.69
CA ASP A 26 5.36 1.27 3.88
C ASP A 26 6.19 0.75 2.70
N VAL A 27 5.98 -0.49 2.27
CA VAL A 27 6.63 -1.10 1.08
C VAL A 27 6.38 -0.27 -0.17
N ILE A 28 5.11 0.06 -0.48
CA ILE A 28 4.77 0.84 -1.68
C ILE A 28 5.35 2.25 -1.60
N SER A 29 5.29 2.89 -0.43
CA SER A 29 5.83 4.25 -0.25
C SER A 29 7.35 4.31 -0.41
N ALA A 30 8.07 3.24 -0.01
CA ALA A 30 9.51 3.11 -0.18
C ALA A 30 9.92 3.03 -1.65
N GLY A 31 9.03 2.54 -2.53
CA GLY A 31 9.23 2.55 -3.98
C GLY A 31 9.22 3.95 -4.61
N LEU A 32 8.70 4.97 -3.91
CA LEU A 32 8.60 6.35 -4.42
C LEU A 32 9.48 7.34 -3.66
N LYS A 33 9.75 7.09 -2.38
CA LYS A 33 10.57 7.97 -1.55
C LYS A 33 11.64 7.17 -0.83
N LYS A 34 12.87 7.69 -0.90
CA LYS A 34 14.00 7.15 -0.15
C LYS A 34 13.69 7.18 1.35
N GLN A 35 13.96 6.05 2.01
CA GLN A 35 13.87 5.93 3.47
C GLN A 35 15.16 6.46 4.10
N LYS A 36 15.05 7.02 5.31
CA LYS A 36 16.21 7.44 6.09
C LYS A 36 16.51 6.39 7.15
N VAL A 37 17.74 5.89 7.21
CA VAL A 37 18.19 5.00 8.27
C VAL A 37 18.98 5.83 9.29
N VAL A 38 18.67 5.66 10.57
CA VAL A 38 19.33 6.37 11.68
C VAL A 38 19.70 5.39 12.80
N PRO A 39 20.72 5.67 13.62
CA PRO A 39 20.97 4.90 14.84
C PRO A 39 19.73 4.85 15.74
N ASN A 40 19.50 3.72 16.42
CA ASN A 40 18.48 3.62 17.45
C ASN A 40 18.90 4.39 18.73
N ILE A 41 17.99 4.48 19.70
CA ILE A 41 18.21 5.23 20.94
C ILE A 41 19.34 4.59 21.77
N ASP A 42 19.44 3.26 21.77
CA ASP A 42 20.42 2.51 22.57
C ASP A 42 21.81 2.46 21.92
N GLY A 43 21.94 2.86 20.66
CA GLY A 43 23.21 2.94 19.94
C GLY A 43 23.77 1.61 19.43
N ASP A 44 23.04 0.51 19.60
CA ASP A 44 23.43 -0.85 19.17
C ASP A 44 22.71 -1.32 17.89
N GLY A 45 21.88 -0.47 17.29
CA GLY A 45 21.07 -0.82 16.14
C GLY A 45 20.65 0.38 15.29
N PHE A 46 19.66 0.16 14.44
CA PHE A 46 19.14 1.17 13.52
C PHE A 46 17.62 1.17 13.43
N VAL A 47 17.07 2.33 13.07
CA VAL A 47 15.64 2.54 12.79
C VAL A 47 15.49 3.05 11.37
N VAL A 48 14.57 2.45 10.62
CA VAL A 48 14.21 2.90 9.27
C VAL A 48 13.03 3.87 9.37
N LEU A 49 13.24 5.11 8.93
CA LEU A 49 12.22 6.14 8.88
C LEU A 49 11.59 6.17 7.48
N GLY A 50 10.37 5.63 7.40
CA GLY A 50 9.56 5.60 6.19
C GLY A 50 8.96 6.95 5.81
N ALA A 51 8.28 6.98 4.66
CA ALA A 51 7.61 8.16 4.18
C ALA A 51 6.36 8.49 5.03
N ARG A 52 6.23 9.75 5.45
CA ARG A 52 4.98 10.22 6.08
C ARG A 52 3.95 10.52 5.01
N THR A 53 3.14 9.51 4.63
CA THR A 53 2.11 9.65 3.59
C THR A 53 1.06 10.71 3.91
N SER A 54 0.84 11.03 5.19
CA SER A 54 -0.02 12.14 5.62
C SER A 54 0.51 13.53 5.25
N LYS A 55 1.79 13.65 4.88
CA LYS A 55 2.43 14.89 4.43
C LYS A 55 2.65 14.92 2.90
N MET A 56 2.13 13.94 2.17
CA MET A 56 2.21 13.93 0.72
C MET A 56 1.24 14.95 0.13
N SER A 57 1.68 15.63 -0.93
CA SER A 57 0.80 16.38 -1.81
C SER A 57 -0.20 15.45 -2.52
N ILE A 58 -1.26 16.02 -3.09
CA ILE A 58 -2.25 15.26 -3.88
C ILE A 58 -1.57 14.50 -5.02
N LYS A 59 -0.60 15.13 -5.71
CA LYS A 59 0.15 14.50 -6.80
C LYS A 59 0.96 13.29 -6.32
N GLU A 60 1.64 13.41 -5.19
CA GLU A 60 2.42 12.29 -4.64
C GLU A 60 1.51 11.14 -4.17
N MET A 61 0.36 11.46 -3.59
CA MET A 61 -0.63 10.45 -3.21
C MET A 61 -1.23 9.75 -4.44
N ALA A 62 -1.49 10.49 -5.53
CA ALA A 62 -1.94 9.91 -6.80
C ALA A 62 -0.91 8.92 -7.35
N ASN A 63 0.37 9.31 -7.42
CA ASN A 63 1.46 8.43 -7.83
C ASN A 63 1.55 7.18 -6.93
N MET A 64 1.32 7.32 -5.62
CA MET A 64 1.31 6.20 -4.69
C MET A 64 0.16 5.23 -4.97
N ILE A 65 -1.03 5.74 -5.29
CA ILE A 65 -2.18 4.91 -5.65
C ILE A 65 -1.92 4.18 -6.97
N GLU A 66 -1.38 4.87 -7.97
CA GLU A 66 -1.01 4.27 -9.25
C GLU A 66 0.02 3.15 -9.08
N LEU A 67 1.08 3.39 -8.30
CA LEU A 67 2.08 2.37 -8.01
C LEU A 67 1.46 1.16 -7.30
N CYS A 68 0.56 1.39 -6.34
CA CYS A 68 -0.15 0.33 -5.62
C CYS A 68 -0.97 -0.55 -6.56
N ILE A 69 -1.73 0.06 -7.48
CA ILE A 69 -2.54 -0.64 -8.47
C ILE A 69 -1.65 -1.40 -9.46
N ALA A 70 -0.61 -0.75 -9.99
CA ALA A 70 0.32 -1.36 -10.93
C ALA A 70 1.02 -2.58 -10.31
N PHE A 71 1.55 -2.44 -9.10
CA PHE A 71 2.19 -3.53 -8.38
C PHE A 71 1.20 -4.67 -8.11
N GLY A 72 0.02 -4.39 -7.55
CA GLY A 72 -0.96 -5.43 -7.27
C GLY A 72 -1.40 -6.16 -8.55
N THR A 73 -1.61 -5.44 -9.64
CA THR A 73 -1.98 -6.02 -10.94
C THR A 73 -0.88 -6.95 -11.47
N GLN A 74 0.38 -6.53 -11.39
CA GLN A 74 1.53 -7.37 -11.77
C GLN A 74 1.65 -8.65 -10.94
N GLN A 75 1.22 -8.60 -9.67
CA GLN A 75 1.18 -9.76 -8.77
C GLN A 75 -0.11 -10.58 -8.89
N GLY A 76 -1.01 -10.24 -9.82
CA GLY A 76 -2.27 -10.96 -10.02
C GLY A 76 -3.34 -10.69 -8.96
N VAL A 77 -3.23 -9.61 -8.19
CA VAL A 77 -4.23 -9.20 -7.20
C VAL A 77 -5.52 -8.78 -7.91
N LYS A 78 -6.64 -9.35 -7.47
CA LYS A 78 -7.98 -8.94 -7.92
C LYS A 78 -8.48 -7.83 -7.00
N PHE A 79 -8.57 -6.61 -7.52
CA PHE A 79 -9.06 -5.47 -6.74
C PHE A 79 -10.59 -5.47 -6.63
N SER A 80 -11.07 -5.14 -5.44
CA SER A 80 -12.49 -4.99 -5.16
C SER A 80 -13.06 -3.74 -5.84
N ALA A 81 -14.26 -3.89 -6.39
CA ALA A 81 -15.02 -2.75 -6.87
C ALA A 81 -15.59 -1.95 -5.68
N PRO A 82 -15.85 -0.65 -5.85
CA PRO A 82 -16.58 0.10 -4.84
C PRO A 82 -17.98 -0.48 -4.63
N LYS A 83 -18.43 -0.53 -3.38
CA LYS A 83 -19.71 -1.13 -2.98
C LYS A 83 -20.91 -0.58 -3.78
N TRP A 84 -20.92 0.72 -4.09
CA TRP A 84 -22.01 1.33 -4.86
C TRP A 84 -22.13 0.80 -6.31
N MET A 85 -21.07 0.20 -6.87
CA MET A 85 -21.13 -0.43 -8.19
C MET A 85 -21.81 -1.81 -8.13
N GLU A 86 -21.81 -2.47 -6.98
CA GLU A 86 -22.54 -3.74 -6.78
C GLU A 86 -24.05 -3.49 -6.66
N ASP A 87 -24.43 -2.37 -6.05
CA ASP A 87 -25.83 -2.01 -5.80
C ASP A 87 -26.58 -1.67 -7.10
N GLN A 88 -25.95 -0.94 -8.02
CA GLN A 88 -26.53 -0.62 -9.35
C GLN A 88 -26.76 -1.84 -10.24
N HIS A 89 -25.97 -2.90 -10.05
CA HIS A 89 -26.14 -4.16 -10.78
C HIS A 89 -27.31 -5.01 -10.28
N LYS A 90 -27.78 -4.78 -9.04
CA LYS A 90 -28.91 -5.50 -8.45
C LYS A 90 -30.26 -4.84 -8.71
N GLU A 91 -30.28 -3.52 -8.91
CA GLU A 91 -31.51 -2.75 -9.24
C GLU A 91 -31.89 -2.83 -10.72
N SER A 92 -31.06 -3.46 -11.55
CA SER A 92 -31.27 -3.63 -13.00
C SER A 92 -31.95 -4.95 -13.39
N PHE A 93 -32.53 -5.68 -12.43
CA PHE A 93 -33.28 -6.92 -12.62
C PHE A 93 -34.67 -6.86 -11.97
#